data_AF-A0A6G9N8V2-F1
#
_entry.id   AF-A0A6G9N8V2-F1
#
_cell.length_a   1.000
_cell.length_b   1.000
_cell.length_c   1.000
_cell.angle_alpha   90.00
_cell.angle_beta   90.00
_cell.angle_gamma   90.00
#
_symmetry.space_group_name_H-M   'P 1'
#
loop_
_entity.id
_entity.type
_entity.pdbx_description
1 polymer ?
#
loop_
_entity_poly.entity_id
_entity_poly.type
_entity_poly.pdbx_seq_one_letter_code
_entity_poly.pdbx_strand_id
1 'polypeptide(L)'
;MGRTTWLFLILGSLISFVWESYQMPFFESGSLTSYQQTIRCGIASLGDGVILLAAHRLAVFIGGADWWASSRKSAYFTYFGFGLAVAVLVELIATSLPPDSVFAWRYSRLMPIDPVLGLALVPIAMWVIVPGVTLVLVRFTTARTV
;
A
#
# COMPACT_ATOMS: atom_id res chain seq x y z
N MET A 1 8.03 -20.85 -0.24
CA MET A 1 8.00 -19.43 -0.69
C MET A 1 9.40 -19.02 -1.11
N GLY A 2 9.58 -18.36 -2.25
CA GLY A 2 10.91 -17.94 -2.74
C GLY A 2 11.40 -16.66 -2.07
N ARG A 3 12.72 -16.41 -2.09
CA ARG A 3 13.38 -15.21 -1.52
C ARG A 3 12.69 -13.90 -1.94
N THR A 4 12.38 -13.75 -3.24
CA THR A 4 11.74 -12.56 -3.80
C THR A 4 10.36 -12.28 -3.21
N THR A 5 9.58 -13.34 -2.94
CA THR A 5 8.27 -13.22 -2.29
C THR A 5 8.38 -12.58 -0.90
N TRP A 6 9.36 -13.02 -0.11
CA TRP A 6 9.61 -12.45 1.22
C TRP A 6 10.09 -11.01 1.13
N LEU A 7 10.90 -10.66 0.13
CA LEU A 7 11.33 -9.27 -0.09
C LEU A 7 10.15 -8.35 -0.37
N PHE A 8 9.20 -8.74 -1.23
CA PHE A 8 8.00 -7.94 -1.48
C PHE A 8 7.16 -7.74 -0.20
N LEU A 9 6.98 -8.78 0.61
CA LEU A 9 6.25 -8.66 1.87
C LEU A 9 6.98 -7.76 2.87
N ILE A 10 8.26 -8.04 3.16
CA ILE A 10 9.01 -7.33 4.20
C ILE A 10 9.27 -5.88 3.78
N LEU A 11 9.80 -5.65 2.58
CA LEU A 11 10.08 -4.29 2.11
C LEU A 11 8.79 -3.50 1.90
N GLY A 12 7.75 -4.15 1.36
CA GLY A 12 6.42 -3.56 1.23
C GLY A 12 5.90 -3.07 2.58
N SER A 13 5.84 -3.95 3.58
CA SER A 13 5.37 -3.58 4.93
C SER A 13 6.20 -2.47 5.57
N LEU A 14 7.53 -2.49 5.43
CA LEU A 14 8.40 -1.49 6.04
C LEU A 14 8.25 -0.12 5.37
N ILE A 15 8.17 -0.07 4.04
CA ILE A 15 7.97 1.19 3.31
C ILE A 15 6.56 1.71 3.59
N SER A 16 5.54 0.84 3.62
CA SER A 16 4.19 1.20 4.06
C SER A 16 4.21 1.78 5.45
N PHE A 17 4.97 1.23 6.40
CA PHE A 17 5.03 1.78 7.76
C PHE A 17 5.60 3.19 7.83
N VAL A 18 6.62 3.48 7.04
CA VAL A 18 7.13 4.85 6.90
C VAL A 18 6.05 5.75 6.32
N TRP A 19 5.39 5.33 5.24
CA TRP A 19 4.31 6.10 4.61
C TRP A 19 3.14 6.36 5.57
N GLU A 20 2.64 5.30 6.22
CA GLU A 20 1.58 5.31 7.22
C GLU A 20 1.88 6.31 8.35
N SER A 21 3.12 6.32 8.83
CA SER A 21 3.55 7.25 9.87
C SER A 21 3.52 8.71 9.41
N TYR A 22 3.92 8.99 8.16
CA TYR A 22 3.90 10.34 7.60
C TYR A 22 2.49 10.79 7.20
N GLN A 23 1.59 9.87 6.87
CA GLN A 23 0.23 10.23 6.48
C GLN A 23 -0.72 10.45 7.66
N MET A 24 -0.33 10.10 8.89
CA MET A 24 -1.16 10.28 10.09
C MET A 24 -1.83 11.65 10.20
N PRO A 25 -1.18 12.80 9.92
CA PRO A 25 -1.81 14.12 10.05
C PRO A 25 -3.00 14.36 9.11
N PHE A 26 -3.14 13.57 8.04
CA PHE A 26 -4.24 13.66 7.09
C PHE A 26 -5.52 12.94 7.56
N PHE A 27 -5.45 12.21 8.67
CA PHE A 27 -6.60 11.52 9.26
C PHE A 27 -6.94 12.11 10.62
N GLU A 28 -8.22 12.03 10.99
CA GLU A 28 -8.65 12.37 12.34
C GLU A 28 -8.25 11.24 13.30
N SER A 29 -7.33 11.53 14.22
CA SER A 29 -6.86 10.56 15.22
C SER A 29 -7.91 10.22 16.29
N GLY A 30 -9.00 11.01 16.38
CA GLY A 30 -10.01 10.87 17.42
C GLY A 30 -9.39 10.94 18.83
N SER A 31 -9.84 10.04 19.71
CA SER A 31 -9.36 9.91 21.10
C SER A 31 -8.17 8.96 21.28
N LEU A 32 -7.51 8.53 20.19
CA LEU A 32 -6.44 7.55 20.25
C LEU A 32 -5.14 8.15 20.81
N THR A 33 -4.54 7.46 21.74
CA THR A 33 -3.18 7.76 22.20
C THR A 33 -2.15 7.54 21.10
N SER A 34 -0.98 8.21 21.17
CA SER A 34 0.09 8.04 20.18
C SER A 34 0.52 6.57 20.02
N TYR A 35 0.57 5.82 21.13
CA TYR A 35 0.89 4.39 21.12
C TYR A 35 -0.14 3.56 20.32
N GLN A 36 -1.44 3.80 20.54
CA GLN A 36 -2.51 3.12 19.81
C GLN A 36 -2.48 3.47 18.32
N GLN A 37 -2.16 4.72 17.99
CA GLN A 37 -1.99 5.15 16.60
C GLN A 37 -0.82 4.41 15.93
N THR A 38 0.35 4.32 16.59
CA THR A 38 1.50 3.56 16.06
C THR A 38 1.16 2.08 15.83
N ILE A 39 0.43 1.44 16.74
CA ILE A 39 -0.02 0.04 16.55
C ILE A 39 -0.93 -0.07 15.32
N ARG A 40 -1.89 0.85 15.16
CA ARG A 40 -2.78 0.84 13.99
C ARG A 40 -2.03 1.03 12.69
N CYS A 41 -1.07 1.95 12.64
CA CYS A 41 -0.17 2.10 11.48
C CYS A 41 0.61 0.81 11.22
N GLY A 42 1.11 0.14 12.26
CA GLY A 42 1.79 -1.15 12.13
C GLY A 42 0.89 -2.23 11.51
N ILE A 43 -0.35 -2.36 11.98
CA ILE A 43 -1.33 -3.31 11.43
C ILE A 43 -1.68 -2.96 9.98
N ALA A 44 -1.95 -1.68 9.69
CA ALA A 44 -2.24 -1.19 8.34
C ALA A 44 -1.09 -1.54 7.38
N SER A 45 0.14 -1.23 7.78
CA SER A 45 1.35 -1.50 6.99
C SER A 45 1.57 -2.97 6.69
N LEU A 46 1.28 -3.85 7.66
CA LEU A 46 1.31 -5.29 7.43
C LEU A 46 0.24 -5.72 6.44
N GLY A 47 -0.96 -5.13 6.52
CA GLY A 47 -2.03 -5.31 5.54
C GLY A 47 -1.59 -4.91 4.14
N ASP A 48 -0.96 -3.73 3.98
CA ASP A 48 -0.45 -3.26 2.69
C ASP A 48 0.64 -4.17 2.13
N GLY A 49 1.54 -4.67 2.98
CA GLY A 49 2.53 -5.65 2.60
C GLY A 49 1.91 -6.95 2.05
N VAL A 50 0.79 -7.39 2.65
CA VAL A 50 0.03 -8.56 2.16
C VAL A 50 -0.66 -8.25 0.83
N ILE A 51 -1.23 -7.06 0.67
CA ILE A 51 -1.84 -6.65 -0.62
C ILE A 51 -0.75 -6.55 -1.71
N LEU A 52 0.41 -5.98 -1.40
CA LEU A 52 1.57 -5.93 -2.29
C LEU A 52 2.07 -7.32 -2.68
N LEU A 53 2.11 -8.24 -1.72
CA LEU A 53 2.44 -9.64 -1.96
C LEU A 53 1.42 -10.28 -2.91
N ALA A 54 0.12 -10.08 -2.69
CA ALA A 54 -0.93 -10.58 -3.58
C ALA A 54 -0.80 -9.99 -4.99
N ALA A 55 -0.58 -8.68 -5.09
CA ALA A 55 -0.32 -7.99 -6.36
C ALA A 55 0.90 -8.59 -7.09
N HIS A 56 2.00 -8.84 -6.36
CA HIS A 56 3.19 -9.49 -6.91
C HIS A 56 2.89 -10.89 -7.43
N ARG A 57 2.10 -11.69 -6.71
CA ARG A 57 1.71 -13.05 -7.15
C ARG A 57 0.88 -13.01 -8.43
N LEU A 58 -0.06 -12.06 -8.53
CA LEU A 58 -0.86 -11.88 -9.74
C LEU A 58 0.01 -11.43 -10.92
N ALA A 59 0.98 -10.54 -10.67
CA ALA A 59 1.95 -10.11 -11.66
C ALA A 59 2.88 -11.26 -12.11
N VAL A 60 3.27 -12.18 -11.21
CA VAL A 60 4.00 -13.41 -11.56
C VAL A 60 3.16 -14.30 -12.48
N PHE A 61 1.88 -14.47 -12.19
CA PHE A 61 0.97 -15.28 -13.01
C PHE A 61 0.85 -14.73 -14.44
N ILE A 62 0.83 -13.41 -14.61
CA ILE A 62 0.66 -12.74 -15.92
C ILE A 62 1.99 -12.52 -16.65
N GLY A 63 3.06 -12.27 -15.89
CA GLY A 63 4.35 -11.78 -16.40
C GLY A 63 5.51 -12.76 -16.30
N GLY A 64 5.33 -13.90 -15.63
CA GLY A 64 6.38 -14.85 -15.29
C GLY A 64 7.10 -14.54 -13.98
N ALA A 65 7.93 -15.48 -13.51
CA ALA A 65 8.64 -15.38 -12.23
C ALA A 65 9.53 -14.13 -12.10
N ASP A 66 10.10 -13.68 -13.21
CA ASP A 66 10.99 -12.52 -13.29
C ASP A 66 10.31 -11.29 -13.90
N TRP A 67 8.99 -11.15 -13.74
CA TRP A 67 8.25 -9.99 -14.25
C TRP A 67 8.83 -8.66 -13.76
N TRP A 68 9.39 -8.65 -12.55
CA TRP A 68 10.05 -7.49 -11.96
C TRP A 68 11.30 -7.06 -12.74
N ALA A 69 11.93 -7.96 -13.50
CA ALA A 69 13.11 -7.72 -14.35
C ALA A 69 12.73 -7.49 -15.81
N SER A 70 11.60 -8.03 -16.23
CA SER A 70 11.20 -8.02 -17.64
C SER A 70 10.53 -6.70 -18.03
N SER A 71 10.51 -6.41 -19.33
CA SER A 71 9.82 -5.23 -19.90
C SER A 71 8.32 -5.46 -20.12
N ARG A 72 7.72 -6.45 -19.43
CA ARG A 72 6.33 -6.85 -19.67
C ARG A 72 5.35 -5.90 -18.98
N LYS A 73 4.91 -4.88 -19.71
CA LYS A 73 4.00 -3.82 -19.23
C LYS A 73 2.76 -4.35 -18.52
N SER A 74 2.18 -5.46 -19.00
CA SER A 74 0.96 -6.05 -18.40
C SER A 74 1.15 -6.42 -16.94
N ALA A 75 2.32 -6.93 -16.54
CA ALA A 75 2.59 -7.34 -15.15
C ALA A 75 2.71 -6.12 -14.22
N TYR A 76 3.29 -5.02 -14.69
CA TYR A 76 3.32 -3.76 -13.93
C TYR A 76 1.91 -3.18 -13.77
N PHE A 77 1.12 -3.15 -14.85
CA PHE A 77 -0.26 -2.68 -14.77
C PHE A 77 -1.08 -3.50 -13.77
N THR A 78 -0.93 -4.82 -13.76
CA THR A 78 -1.55 -5.67 -12.76
C THR A 78 -1.05 -5.36 -11.35
N TYR A 79 0.26 -5.22 -11.16
CA TYR A 79 0.85 -4.98 -9.86
C TYR A 79 0.36 -3.67 -9.22
N PHE A 80 0.44 -2.56 -9.96
CA PHE A 80 -0.02 -1.25 -9.49
C PHE A 80 -1.54 -1.16 -9.47
N GLY A 81 -2.21 -1.66 -10.51
CA GLY A 81 -3.66 -1.57 -10.66
C GLY A 81 -4.43 -2.39 -9.63
N PHE A 82 -3.95 -3.58 -9.27
CA PHE A 82 -4.57 -4.39 -8.22
C PHE A 82 -4.51 -3.69 -6.87
N GLY A 83 -3.33 -3.18 -6.50
CA GLY A 83 -3.14 -2.45 -5.26
C GLY A 83 -4.04 -1.21 -5.17
N LEU A 84 -4.05 -0.40 -6.23
CA LEU A 84 -4.90 0.78 -6.33
C LEU A 84 -6.40 0.42 -6.24
N ALA A 85 -6.84 -0.64 -6.91
CA ALA A 85 -8.24 -1.08 -6.87
C ALA A 85 -8.66 -1.51 -5.45
N VAL A 86 -7.79 -2.26 -4.75
CA VAL A 86 -8.02 -2.65 -3.35
C VAL A 86 -8.07 -1.41 -2.46
N ALA A 87 -7.17 -0.45 -2.65
CA ALA A 87 -7.12 0.80 -1.90
C ALA A 87 -8.43 1.58 -2.00
N VAL A 88 -8.89 1.80 -3.24
CA VAL A 88 -10.14 2.52 -3.51
C VAL A 88 -11.32 1.79 -2.88
N LEU A 89 -11.39 0.46 -2.98
CA LEU A 89 -12.46 -0.32 -2.36
C LEU A 89 -12.44 -0.18 -0.83
N VAL A 90 -11.26 -0.32 -0.21
CA VAL A 90 -11.07 -0.19 1.23
C VAL A 90 -11.45 1.22 1.70
N GLU A 91 -11.06 2.24 0.94
CA GLU A 91 -11.38 3.64 1.21
C GLU A 91 -12.89 3.90 1.18
N LEU A 92 -13.58 3.44 0.13
CA LEU A 92 -15.03 3.57 -0.01
C LEU A 92 -15.76 2.87 1.14
N ILE A 93 -15.31 1.67 1.54
CA ILE A 93 -15.89 0.94 2.66
C ILE A 93 -15.66 1.70 3.97
N ALA A 94 -14.41 2.04 4.30
CA ALA A 94 -14.06 2.66 5.58
C ALA A 94 -14.66 4.07 5.76
N THR A 95 -14.86 4.80 4.67
CA THR A 95 -15.54 6.11 4.69
C THR A 95 -17.07 5.97 4.75
N SER A 96 -17.65 4.86 4.29
CA SER A 96 -19.09 4.58 4.41
C SER A 96 -19.52 3.97 5.75
N LEU A 97 -18.59 3.36 6.49
CA LEU A 97 -18.89 2.73 7.78
C LEU A 97 -19.31 3.75 8.85
N PRO A 98 -20.16 3.34 9.82
CA PRO A 98 -20.53 4.18 10.96
C PRO A 98 -19.29 4.65 11.74
N PRO A 99 -19.28 5.89 12.28
CA PRO A 99 -18.15 6.46 13.02
C PRO A 99 -17.66 5.61 14.20
N ASP A 100 -18.56 4.84 14.80
CA ASP A 100 -18.27 3.99 15.96
C ASP A 100 -17.57 2.68 15.58
N SER A 101 -17.41 2.41 14.28
CA SER A 101 -16.78 1.20 13.76
C SER A 101 -15.26 1.29 13.88
N VAL A 102 -14.64 0.20 14.31
CA VAL A 102 -13.17 0.11 14.50
C VAL A 102 -12.39 0.34 13.20
N PHE A 103 -13.00 0.02 12.05
CA PHE A 103 -12.40 0.17 10.72
C PHE A 103 -12.81 1.45 10.00
N ALA A 104 -13.64 2.29 10.61
CA ALA A 104 -13.97 3.59 10.03
C ALA A 104 -12.84 4.59 10.30
N TRP A 105 -12.53 5.43 9.32
CA TRP A 105 -11.68 6.60 9.49
C TRP A 105 -12.30 7.81 8.82
N ARG A 106 -11.93 9.00 9.31
CA ARG A 106 -12.33 10.29 8.74
C ARG A 106 -11.10 11.08 8.33
N TYR A 107 -11.26 11.87 7.28
CA TYR A 107 -10.22 12.76 6.79
C TYR A 107 -10.15 14.02 7.63
N SER A 108 -8.93 14.45 7.94
CA SER A 108 -8.72 15.76 8.54
C SER A 108 -8.87 16.85 7.47
N ARG A 109 -8.99 18.11 7.90
CA ARG A 109 -9.01 19.27 6.99
C ARG A 109 -7.75 19.42 6.13
N LEU A 110 -6.67 18.71 6.47
CA LEU A 110 -5.42 18.74 5.72
C LEU A 110 -5.42 17.77 4.54
N MET A 111 -6.33 16.79 4.50
CA MET A 111 -6.37 15.77 3.45
C MET A 111 -6.68 16.43 2.09
N PRO A 112 -5.77 16.35 1.11
CA PRO A 112 -6.08 16.77 -0.25
C PRO A 112 -7.03 15.73 -0.87
N ILE A 113 -8.22 16.18 -1.22
CA ILE A 113 -9.28 15.35 -1.81
C ILE A 113 -9.45 15.75 -3.28
N ASP A 114 -9.60 14.77 -4.15
CA ASP A 114 -9.95 15.00 -5.54
C ASP A 114 -11.38 15.58 -5.65
N PRO A 115 -11.59 16.73 -6.31
CA PRO A 115 -12.89 17.38 -6.36
C PRO A 115 -13.92 16.65 -7.24
N VAL A 116 -13.51 15.71 -8.09
CA VAL A 116 -14.39 14.99 -9.03
C VAL A 116 -14.89 13.69 -8.41
N LEU A 117 -13.99 12.89 -7.84
CA LEU A 117 -14.26 11.57 -7.29
C LEU A 117 -14.44 11.57 -5.77
N GLY A 118 -14.04 12.64 -5.08
CA GLY A 118 -14.10 12.72 -3.62
C GLY A 118 -13.12 11.79 -2.90
N LEU A 119 -12.11 11.27 -3.62
CA LEU A 119 -11.11 10.34 -3.09
C LEU A 119 -9.90 11.07 -2.52
N ALA A 120 -9.28 10.48 -1.51
CA ALA A 120 -8.09 11.03 -0.89
C ALA A 120 -6.85 10.80 -1.77
N LEU A 121 -6.13 11.89 -2.07
CA LEU A 121 -4.94 11.83 -2.93
C LEU A 121 -3.75 11.16 -2.25
N VAL A 122 -3.65 11.23 -0.91
CA VAL A 122 -2.52 10.65 -0.17
C VAL A 122 -2.53 9.10 -0.23
N PRO A 123 -3.64 8.40 0.07
CA PRO A 123 -3.75 6.96 -0.17
C PRO A 123 -3.54 6.58 -1.63
N ILE A 124 -4.05 7.36 -2.60
CA ILE A 124 -3.81 7.07 -4.03
C ILE A 124 -2.31 7.16 -4.36
N ALA A 125 -1.63 8.21 -3.86
CA ALA A 125 -0.19 8.38 -4.06
C ALA A 125 0.63 7.25 -3.43
N MET A 126 0.19 6.72 -2.27
CA MET A 126 0.79 5.56 -1.63
C MET A 126 0.89 4.37 -2.59
N TRP A 127 -0.21 4.06 -3.30
CA TRP A 127 -0.30 2.94 -4.22
C TRP A 127 0.47 3.11 -5.53
N VAL A 128 1.09 4.27 -5.73
CA VAL A 128 2.10 4.49 -6.78
C VAL A 128 3.51 4.45 -6.19
N ILE A 129 3.73 5.15 -5.09
CA ILE A 129 5.07 5.35 -4.52
C ILE A 129 5.56 4.12 -3.79
N VAL A 130 4.77 3.56 -2.85
CA VAL A 130 5.18 2.40 -2.05
C VAL A 130 5.51 1.21 -2.95
N PRO A 131 4.63 0.75 -3.86
CA PRO A 131 4.95 -0.38 -4.73
C PRO A 131 6.14 -0.10 -5.66
N GLY A 132 6.28 1.15 -6.13
CA GLY A 132 7.41 1.58 -6.95
C GLY A 132 8.75 1.48 -6.21
N VAL A 133 8.82 1.99 -4.98
CA VAL A 133 10.02 1.91 -4.14
C VAL A 133 10.31 0.45 -3.78
N THR A 134 9.30 -0.33 -3.40
CA THR A 134 9.45 -1.78 -3.12
C THR A 134 10.07 -2.49 -4.32
N LEU A 135 9.54 -2.27 -5.52
CA LEU A 135 10.05 -2.87 -6.75
C LEU A 135 11.52 -2.50 -7.02
N VAL A 136 11.88 -1.22 -6.86
CA VAL A 136 13.27 -0.75 -7.04
C VAL A 136 14.22 -1.45 -6.06
N LEU A 137 13.84 -1.56 -4.79
CA LEU A 137 14.65 -2.23 -3.77
C LEU A 137 14.75 -3.75 -4.01
N VAL A 138 13.67 -4.41 -4.44
CA VAL A 138 13.69 -5.83 -4.83
C VAL A 138 14.68 -6.06 -5.98
N ARG A 139 14.65 -5.18 -7.00
CA ARG A 139 15.61 -5.24 -8.12
C ARG A 139 17.05 -5.06 -7.63
N PHE A 140 17.29 -4.04 -6.81
CA PHE A 140 18.63 -3.73 -6.30
C PHE A 140 19.21 -4.87 -5.44
N THR A 141 18.40 -5.45 -4.57
CA THR A 141 18.81 -6.56 -3.70
C THR A 141 19.05 -7.86 -4.47
N THR A 142 18.36 -8.07 -5.58
CA THR A 142 18.52 -9.27 -6.41
C THR A 142 19.66 -9.14 -7.43
N ALA A 143 19.89 -7.93 -7.96
CA ALA A 143 20.97 -7.65 -8.92
C ALA A 143 22.39 -7.84 -8.34
N ARG A 144 22.56 -7.74 -7.03
CA ARG A 144 23.85 -7.94 -6.33
C ARG A 144 24.21 -9.41 -6.06
N THR A 145 23.39 -10.37 -6.51
CA THR A 145 23.60 -11.81 -6.24
C THR A 145 24.08 -12.61 -7.46
N VAL A 146 24.69 -11.94 -8.44
CA VAL A 146 25.38 -12.57 -9.58
C VAL A 146 26.86 -12.25 -9.51
#